data_AF-A0A974SLR5-F1
#
_entry.id   AF-A0A974SLR5-F1
#
_cell.length_a   1.000
_cell.length_b   1.000
_cell.length_c   1.000
_cell.angle_alpha   90.00
_cell.angle_beta   90.00
_cell.angle_gamma   90.00
#
_symmetry.space_group_name_H-M   'P 1'
#
loop_
_entity.id
_entity.type
_entity.pdbx_description
1 polymer ?
#
loop_
_entity_poly.entity_id
_entity_poly.type
_entity_poly.pdbx_seq_one_letter_code
_entity_poly.pdbx_strand_id
1 'polypeptide(L)'
;MSATGSDVQRLLSACTSVGEIRNALNALCADFGNVLNVTVLCGNNSPQKKLCVVDLVPDDSDVQRCARHLGGRIFGYSSVILDLVPHPQFGCPRGVEAPPAIDCSCIARL
;
A
#
# COMPACT_ATOMS: atom_id res chain seq x y z
N MET A 1 3.69 -5.80 20.56
CA MET A 1 2.53 -6.63 20.20
C MET A 1 2.43 -6.60 18.68
N SER A 2 2.68 -7.70 17.98
CA SER A 2 2.67 -7.71 16.51
C SER A 2 1.24 -7.85 16.02
N ALA A 3 0.69 -6.79 15.41
CA ALA A 3 -0.53 -6.89 14.61
C ALA A 3 -0.34 -7.96 13.54
N THR A 4 -1.34 -8.84 13.38
CA THR A 4 -1.37 -9.77 12.26
C THR A 4 -1.83 -9.03 11.00
N GLY A 5 -1.53 -9.54 9.79
CA GLY A 5 -1.99 -8.90 8.54
C GLY A 5 -3.51 -8.65 8.49
N SER A 6 -4.28 -9.43 9.25
CA SER A 6 -5.72 -9.26 9.47
C SER A 6 -6.08 -8.00 10.28
N ASP A 7 -5.29 -7.67 11.30
CA ASP A 7 -5.48 -6.46 12.13
C ASP A 7 -5.10 -5.21 11.35
N VAL A 8 -4.05 -5.29 10.52
CA VAL A 8 -3.63 -4.22 9.61
C VAL A 8 -4.73 -3.91 8.60
N GLN A 9 -5.31 -4.94 7.97
CA GLN A 9 -6.48 -4.79 7.09
C GLN A 9 -7.64 -4.09 7.81
N ARG A 10 -7.95 -4.49 9.05
CA ARG A 10 -9.05 -3.91 9.82
C ARG A 10 -8.81 -2.43 10.11
N LEU A 11 -7.59 -2.06 10.51
CA LEU A 11 -7.20 -0.67 10.74
C LEU A 11 -7.34 0.16 9.44
N LEU A 12 -6.78 -0.34 8.33
CA LEU A 12 -6.81 0.36 7.04
C LEU A 12 -8.23 0.46 6.47
N SER A 13 -9.12 -0.51 6.76
CA SER A 13 -10.52 -0.48 6.34
C SER A 13 -11.36 0.59 7.06
N ALA A 14 -10.89 1.10 8.20
CA ALA A 14 -11.52 2.20 8.92
C ALA A 14 -11.09 3.58 8.37
N CYS A 15 -10.04 3.64 7.55
CA CYS A 15 -9.59 4.89 6.95
C CYS A 15 -10.53 5.33 5.83
N THR A 16 -10.85 6.61 5.82
CA THR A 16 -11.74 7.27 4.84
C THR A 16 -10.98 8.14 3.84
N SER A 17 -9.70 8.40 4.08
CA SER A 17 -8.85 9.22 3.22
C SER A 17 -7.44 8.64 3.04
N VAL A 18 -6.76 9.03 1.95
CA VAL A 18 -5.35 8.66 1.71
C VAL A 18 -4.43 9.19 2.82
N GLY A 19 -4.76 10.35 3.41
CA GLY A 19 -4.00 10.90 4.54
C GLY A 19 -4.06 10.02 5.78
N GLU A 20 -5.24 9.49 6.11
CA GLU A 20 -5.41 8.53 7.21
C GLU A 20 -4.66 7.22 6.95
N ILE A 21 -4.75 6.68 5.73
CA ILE A 21 -3.98 5.49 5.33
C ILE A 21 -2.48 5.75 5.50
N ARG A 22 -1.99 6.91 5.06
CA ARG A 22 -0.57 7.27 5.19
C ARG A 22 -0.13 7.34 6.65
N ASN A 23 -0.93 7.98 7.51
CA ASN A 23 -0.61 8.06 8.94
C ASN A 23 -0.59 6.70 9.61
N ALA A 24 -1.56 5.84 9.28
CA ALA A 24 -1.62 4.47 9.78
C ALA A 24 -0.40 3.65 9.33
N LEU A 25 -0.03 3.73 8.05
CA LEU A 25 1.12 3.01 7.51
C LEU A 25 2.45 3.54 8.06
N ASN A 26 2.59 4.84 8.27
CA ASN A 26 3.77 5.41 8.95
C ASN A 26 3.94 4.79 10.34
N ALA A 27 2.86 4.70 11.12
CA ALA A 27 2.90 4.12 12.46
C ALA A 27 3.21 2.60 12.43
N LEU A 28 2.60 1.87 11.49
CA LEU A 28 2.83 0.42 11.34
C LEU A 28 4.23 0.10 10.80
N CYS A 29 4.82 0.98 10.00
CA CYS A 29 6.14 0.78 9.42
C CYS A 29 7.29 1.31 10.30
N ALA A 30 7.00 2.08 11.36
CA ALA A 30 8.00 2.80 12.14
C ALA A 30 9.15 1.92 12.66
N ASP A 31 8.86 0.68 13.02
CA ASP A 31 9.86 -0.29 13.51
C ASP A 31 10.69 -0.96 12.39
N PHE A 32 10.32 -0.74 11.13
CA PHE A 32 10.90 -1.41 9.96
C PHE A 32 11.53 -0.45 8.95
N GLY A 33 11.25 0.85 9.04
CA GLY A 33 11.85 1.86 8.20
C GLY A 33 10.96 3.07 7.98
N ASN A 34 11.54 4.12 7.42
CA ASN A 34 10.82 5.35 7.14
C ASN A 34 10.01 5.23 5.84
N VAL A 35 8.72 5.57 5.91
CA VAL A 35 7.85 5.62 4.72
C VAL A 35 8.10 6.93 3.97
N LEU A 36 8.61 6.80 2.76
CA LEU A 36 8.85 7.91 1.83
C LEU A 36 7.53 8.36 1.20
N ASN A 37 6.75 7.40 0.69
CA ASN A 37 5.56 7.67 -0.08
C ASN A 37 4.51 6.57 0.07
N VAL A 38 3.24 6.94 -0.09
CA VAL A 38 2.10 6.02 -0.09
C VAL A 38 1.23 6.34 -1.29
N THR A 39 1.11 5.39 -2.21
CA THR A 39 0.32 5.53 -3.42
C THR A 39 -0.86 4.57 -3.40
N VAL A 40 -2.08 5.10 -3.46
CA VAL A 40 -3.29 4.29 -3.58
C VAL A 40 -3.74 4.26 -5.03
N LEU A 41 -3.74 3.08 -5.64
CA LEU A 41 -4.18 2.83 -6.99
C LEU A 41 -5.60 2.28 -6.98
N CYS A 42 -6.48 2.95 -7.72
CA CYS A 42 -7.86 2.57 -7.87
C CYS A 42 -8.03 1.80 -9.19
N GLY A 43 -8.40 0.53 -9.12
CA GLY A 43 -8.69 -0.24 -10.33
C GLY A 43 -9.97 0.22 -11.01
N ASN A 44 -9.91 0.53 -12.30
CA ASN A 44 -11.07 0.95 -13.10
C ASN A 44 -12.14 -0.17 -13.18
N ASN A 45 -11.71 -1.44 -13.26
CA ASN A 45 -12.60 -2.61 -13.41
C ASN A 45 -12.96 -3.31 -12.09
N SER A 46 -12.47 -2.81 -10.96
CA SER A 46 -12.72 -3.39 -9.64
C SER A 46 -12.73 -2.28 -8.60
N PRO A 47 -13.80 -1.45 -8.56
CA PRO A 47 -13.88 -0.30 -7.66
C PRO A 47 -13.77 -0.71 -6.18
N GLN A 48 -14.14 -1.95 -5.86
CA GLN A 48 -14.04 -2.59 -4.54
C GLN A 48 -12.60 -2.83 -4.08
N LYS A 49 -11.66 -3.01 -5.01
CA LYS A 49 -10.27 -3.42 -4.73
C LYS A 49 -9.34 -2.27 -5.04
N LYS A 50 -8.59 -1.83 -4.04
CA LYS A 50 -7.55 -0.82 -4.20
C LYS A 50 -6.20 -1.48 -3.94
N LEU A 51 -5.18 -1.05 -4.67
CA LEU A 51 -3.81 -1.40 -4.35
C LEU A 51 -3.17 -0.24 -3.62
N CYS A 52 -2.43 -0.53 -2.56
CA CYS A 52 -1.63 0.46 -1.86
C CYS A 52 -0.16 0.09 -2.02
N VAL A 53 0.64 1.01 -2.54
CA VAL A 53 2.08 0.88 -2.65
C VAL A 53 2.72 1.77 -1.59
N VAL A 54 3.53 1.17 -0.74
CA VAL A 54 4.26 1.83 0.34
C VAL A 54 5.72 1.83 -0.03
N ASP A 55 6.27 3.00 -0.32
CA ASP A 55 7.69 3.18 -0.61
C ASP A 55 8.42 3.49 0.69
N LEU A 56 9.40 2.67 1.04
CA LEU A 56 10.28 2.85 2.18
C LEU A 56 11.61 3.47 1.72
N VAL A 57 12.30 4.16 2.63
CA VAL A 57 13.65 4.68 2.37
C VAL A 57 14.61 3.49 2.16
N PRO A 58 15.29 3.35 1.00
CA PRO A 58 16.03 2.15 0.65
C PRO A 58 17.15 1.76 1.62
N ASP A 59 17.87 2.74 2.16
CA ASP A 59 19.10 2.51 2.93
C ASP A 59 18.85 2.24 4.43
N ASP A 60 17.60 2.38 4.88
CA ASP A 60 17.20 2.31 6.29
C ASP A 60 15.87 1.54 6.46
N SER A 61 15.64 0.51 5.63
CA SER A 61 14.41 -0.26 5.71
C SER A 61 14.61 -1.78 5.60
N ASP A 62 13.95 -2.50 6.51
CA ASP A 62 13.71 -3.95 6.41
C ASP A 62 12.37 -4.19 5.71
N VAL A 63 12.40 -4.04 4.39
CA VAL A 63 11.24 -4.21 3.50
C VAL A 63 10.61 -5.60 3.65
N GLN A 64 11.42 -6.63 3.92
CA GLN A 64 10.91 -7.98 4.12
C GLN A 64 10.09 -8.13 5.40
N ARG A 65 10.60 -7.61 6.51
CA ARG A 65 9.86 -7.59 7.78
C ARG A 65 8.62 -6.71 7.68
N CYS A 66 8.74 -5.56 7.03
CA CYS A 66 7.61 -4.67 6.78
C CYS A 66 6.52 -5.38 5.96
N ALA A 67 6.86 -6.03 4.85
CA ALA A 67 5.90 -6.77 4.03
C ALA A 67 5.22 -7.89 4.82
N ARG A 68 5.96 -8.68 5.61
CA ARG A 68 5.38 -9.72 6.48
C ARG A 68 4.46 -9.14 7.54
N HIS A 69 4.85 -8.02 8.16
CA HIS A 69 4.06 -7.35 9.20
C HIS A 69 2.74 -6.82 8.64
N LEU A 70 2.80 -6.15 7.49
CA LEU A 70 1.62 -5.58 6.84
C LEU A 70 0.75 -6.63 6.13
N GLY A 71 1.23 -7.87 5.97
CA GLY A 71 0.57 -8.89 5.15
C GLY A 71 0.61 -8.57 3.66
N GLY A 72 1.64 -7.84 3.22
CA GLY A 72 1.84 -7.39 1.86
C GLY A 72 2.84 -8.22 1.06
N ARG A 73 3.14 -7.75 -0.15
CA ARG A 73 4.10 -8.33 -1.09
C ARG A 73 5.18 -7.31 -1.41
N ILE A 74 6.42 -7.76 -1.51
CA ILE A 74 7.52 -6.87 -1.90
C ILE A 74 7.40 -6.56 -3.39
N PHE A 75 7.64 -5.31 -3.75
CA PHE A 75 7.71 -4.85 -5.13
C PHE A 75 8.96 -3.99 -5.31
N GLY A 76 9.83 -4.38 -6.24
CA GLY A 76 11.14 -3.73 -6.39
C GLY A 76 12.04 -3.93 -5.16
N TYR A 77 12.88 -2.94 -4.90
CA TYR A 77 13.89 -3.01 -3.83
C TYR A 77 13.41 -2.43 -2.50
N SER A 78 12.51 -1.43 -2.53
CA SER A 78 12.15 -0.65 -1.34
C SER A 78 10.65 -0.45 -1.16
N SER A 79 9.81 -1.19 -1.88
CA SER A 79 8.36 -0.97 -1.85
C SER A 79 7.59 -2.23 -1.40
N VAL A 80 6.48 -2.00 -0.70
CA VAL A 80 5.53 -3.02 -0.28
C VAL A 80 4.17 -2.73 -0.90
N ILE A 81 3.58 -3.73 -1.56
CA ILE A 81 2.22 -3.70 -2.09
C ILE A 81 1.27 -4.37 -1.12
N LEU A 82 0.14 -3.71 -0.87
CA LEU A 82 -0.96 -4.19 -0.07
C LEU A 82 -2.23 -4.18 -0.92
N ASP A 83 -2.97 -5.28 -0.86
CA ASP A 83 -4.36 -5.26 -1.28
C ASP A 83 -5.16 -4.53 -0.21
N LEU A 84 -5.87 -3.46 -0.58
CA LEU A 84 -6.61 -2.62 0.34
C LEU A 84 -8.10 -2.78 0.09
N VAL A 85 -8.84 -3.09 1.14
CA VAL A 85 -10.30 -3.09 1.18
C VAL A 85 -10.72 -1.82 1.92
N PRO A 86 -10.88 -0.69 1.22
CA PRO A 86 -11.13 0.58 1.87
C PRO A 86 -12.55 0.65 2.44
N HIS A 87 -12.78 1.62 3.31
CA HIS A 87 -14.13 1.99 3.74
C HIS A 87 -15.03 2.31 2.52
N PRO A 88 -16.34 2.02 2.55
CA PRO A 88 -17.24 2.34 1.43
C PRO A 88 -17.29 3.83 1.06
N GLN A 89 -16.95 4.72 1.99
CA GLN A 89 -16.89 6.17 1.78
C GLN A 89 -15.51 6.67 1.33
N PHE A 90 -14.54 5.77 1.17
CA PHE A 90 -13.21 6.13 0.71
C PHE A 90 -13.27 6.61 -0.75
N GLY A 91 -13.27 7.92 -0.92
CA GLY A 91 -13.19 8.55 -2.23
C GLY A 91 -11.77 8.46 -2.77
N CYS A 92 -11.60 7.86 -3.96
CA CYS A 92 -10.34 8.00 -4.70
C CYS A 92 -10.14 9.51 -4.97
N PRO A 93 -9.03 10.15 -4.53
CA PRO A 93 -8.93 11.61 -4.52
C PRO A 93 -8.94 12.32 -5.89
N ARG A 94 -9.08 11.61 -7.01
CA ARG A 94 -9.24 12.22 -8.34
C ARG A 94 -10.17 11.37 -9.19
N GLY A 95 -11.24 11.97 -9.67
CA GLY A 95 -11.98 11.54 -10.86
C GLY A 95 -11.17 11.75 -12.14
N VAL A 96 -9.91 11.30 -12.14
CA VAL A 96 -9.13 11.12 -13.36
C VAL A 96 -9.02 9.61 -13.48
N GLU A 97 -9.73 9.06 -14.47
CA GLU A 97 -9.55 7.68 -14.90
C GLU A 97 -8.05 7.38 -14.86
N ALA A 98 -7.65 6.35 -14.10
CA ALA A 98 -6.29 5.86 -14.22
C ALA A 98 -6.07 5.59 -15.72
N PRO A 99 -5.00 6.11 -16.35
CA PRO A 99 -4.73 5.82 -17.75
C PRO A 99 -4.83 4.29 -17.93
N PRO A 100 -5.47 3.84 -19.03
CA PRO A 100 -5.76 2.43 -19.25
C PRO A 100 -4.51 1.62 -18.92
N ALA A 101 -4.69 0.64 -18.03
CA ALA A 101 -3.66 -0.12 -17.35
C ALA A 101 -2.32 -0.05 -18.09
N ILE A 102 -1.35 0.68 -17.53
CA ILE A 102 0.04 0.41 -17.87
C ILE A 102 0.23 -1.03 -17.41
N ASP A 103 0.26 -1.95 -18.37
CA ASP A 103 0.69 -3.32 -18.15
C ASP A 103 1.90 -3.26 -17.23
N CYS A 104 1.71 -3.72 -15.98
CA CYS A 104 2.83 -4.01 -15.09
C CYS A 104 3.56 -5.21 -15.70
N SER A 105 4.32 -4.98 -16.78
CA SER A 105 5.14 -6.00 -17.40
C SER A 105 6.40 -6.12 -16.55
N CYS A 106 6.48 -7.18 -15.76
CA CYS A 106 7.76 -7.72 -15.33
C CYS A 106 8.45 -8.34 -16.55
N ILE A 107 9.04 -7.51 -17.41
CA ILE A 107 9.99 -8.01 -18.40
C ILE A 107 11.38 -7.87 -17.77
N ALA A 108 11.90 -8.98 -17.25
CA ALA A 108 13.34 -9.15 -17.16
C ALA A 108 13.87 -9.11 -18.60
N ARG A 109 14.48 -8.00 -19.01
CA ARG A 109 15.31 -7.99 -20.21
C ARG A 109 16.61 -8.69 -19.82
N LEU A 110 16.73 -9.97 -20.19
CA LEU A 110 18.01 -10.64 -20.39
C LEU A 110 18.80 -9.92 -21.47
#